data_AF-A0A7S1F736-F1
#
_entry.id   AF-A0A7S1F736-F1
#
_cell.length_a   1.000
_cell.length_b   1.000
_cell.length_c   1.000
_cell.angle_alpha   90.00
_cell.angle_beta   90.00
_cell.angle_gamma   90.00
#
_symmetry.space_group_name_H-M   'P 1'
#
loop_
_entity.id
_entity.type
_entity.pdbx_description
1 polymer ?
#
loop_
_entity_poly.entity_id
_entity_poly.type
_entity_poly.pdbx_seq_one_letter_code
_entity_poly.pdbx_strand_id
1 'polypeptide(L)'
;IGSLLTAVDVSFAFIFSFELVLRVVTSYQVEVIHLLRMKLAVWPEFLGRMGDRERSAVFWYLPRILRDPVYVFDIVVVMVHYVLVVMDLFVQDDLRQHGAIILLQCFKLLRFLRLVPARHLEPLITGLSQMLQNFFWSGVMLMILTYTVAIMMIQVVGKDDSAADDAEMQAHWARIGSAIETLLQICTFSEWTLYINQVQERNFRAMPVVLAIFAAIAGLAIMNMITGVIVHSAFAVLNLADKREKRLIGLKNTLYETKASIFQHLHSERLTEAKRKLSAPASDGLDLYDDSNFKVATSSVAMSSSTKYFPDESPLADESADASSMATLADHTIHDVELEQMVRDKVLQKMLRKTGVRVDQAMIVWQKIDSMSSDGVAVDVFLQGIIRMAQPLQGIDVAAMKSHMRRTLHEHAQLTADTTKCQESFMNIFDKLRQVHLTCQVEDDVKHREVRKELLDDTTKERRALLIHRNNGLKRRISVAKQHLELRRKTLSEIAPRATVLPGRQEDVSPLCSARMGFD
;
A
#
# COMPACT_ATOMS: atom_id res chain seq x y z
N ILE A 1 -25.73 10.94 -33.84
CA ILE A 1 -25.47 10.79 -32.38
C ILE A 1 -25.59 9.32 -31.96
N GLY A 2 -26.71 8.65 -32.24
CA GLY A 2 -26.89 7.22 -31.91
C GLY A 2 -25.79 6.30 -32.44
N SER A 3 -25.46 6.36 -33.73
CA SER A 3 -24.38 5.55 -34.34
C SER A 3 -23.01 5.76 -33.70
N LEU A 4 -22.68 7.01 -33.33
CA LEU A 4 -21.42 7.34 -32.65
C LEU A 4 -21.40 6.78 -31.23
N LEU A 5 -22.52 6.80 -30.51
CA LEU A 5 -22.63 6.22 -29.17
C LEU A 5 -22.47 4.69 -29.20
N THR A 6 -23.10 4.01 -30.16
CA THR A 6 -22.93 2.55 -30.34
C THR A 6 -21.48 2.21 -30.70
N ALA A 7 -20.83 2.98 -31.57
CA ALA A 7 -19.41 2.79 -31.89
C ALA A 7 -18.51 2.95 -30.65
N VAL A 8 -18.80 3.93 -29.80
CA VAL A 8 -18.09 4.13 -28.53
C VAL A 8 -18.31 2.95 -27.57
N ASP A 9 -19.55 2.46 -27.43
CA ASP A 9 -19.88 1.32 -26.56
C ASP A 9 -19.21 0.02 -27.03
N VAL A 10 -19.17 -0.22 -28.36
CA VAL A 10 -18.43 -1.33 -28.98
C VAL A 10 -16.93 -1.19 -28.69
N SER A 11 -16.36 0.01 -28.87
CA SER A 11 -14.94 0.25 -28.58
C SER A 11 -14.59 -0.03 -27.12
N PHE A 12 -15.44 0.41 -26.19
CA PHE A 12 -15.28 0.08 -24.77
C PHE A 12 -15.38 -1.42 -24.49
N ALA A 13 -16.31 -2.14 -25.14
CA ALA A 13 -16.42 -3.59 -25.00
C ALA A 13 -15.11 -4.30 -25.40
N PHE A 14 -14.50 -3.87 -26.50
CA PHE A 14 -13.19 -4.38 -26.95
C PHE A 14 -12.08 -4.04 -25.97
N ILE A 15 -11.97 -2.78 -25.53
CA ILE A 15 -10.94 -2.34 -24.59
C ILE A 15 -11.03 -3.14 -23.28
N PHE A 16 -12.23 -3.32 -22.73
CA PHE A 16 -12.41 -4.05 -21.47
C PHE A 16 -12.16 -5.55 -21.62
N SER A 17 -12.53 -6.15 -22.75
CA SER A 17 -12.21 -7.55 -23.02
C SER A 17 -10.70 -7.76 -23.13
N PHE A 18 -10.01 -6.84 -23.80
CA PHE A 18 -8.57 -6.85 -23.92
C PHE A 18 -7.86 -6.66 -22.57
N GLU A 19 -8.31 -5.70 -21.76
CA GLU A 19 -7.82 -5.47 -20.41
C GLU A 19 -7.99 -6.73 -19.53
N LEU A 20 -9.16 -7.37 -19.58
CA LEU A 20 -9.45 -8.59 -18.83
C LEU A 20 -8.48 -9.72 -19.21
N VAL A 21 -8.24 -9.93 -20.51
CA VAL A 21 -7.27 -10.91 -21.00
C VAL A 21 -5.86 -10.57 -20.51
N LEU A 22 -5.44 -9.31 -20.58
CA LEU A 22 -4.14 -8.87 -20.08
C LEU A 22 -3.99 -9.12 -18.57
N ARG A 23 -5.02 -8.85 -17.77
CA ARG A 23 -5.02 -9.12 -16.33
C ARG A 23 -4.86 -10.62 -16.05
N VAL A 24 -5.62 -11.47 -16.74
CA VAL A 24 -5.51 -12.94 -16.60
C VAL A 24 -4.10 -13.43 -16.91
N VAL A 25 -3.51 -12.96 -18.02
CA VAL A 25 -2.14 -13.34 -18.42
C VAL A 25 -1.11 -12.83 -17.42
N THR A 26 -1.28 -11.60 -16.92
CA THR A 26 -0.35 -11.01 -15.94
C THR A 26 -0.42 -11.75 -14.60
N SER A 27 -1.61 -12.11 -14.13
CA SER A 27 -1.79 -12.91 -12.91
C SER A 27 -1.13 -14.28 -13.04
N TYR A 28 -1.29 -14.95 -14.19
CA TYR A 28 -0.58 -16.20 -14.46
C TYR A 28 0.95 -16.03 -14.46
N GLN A 29 1.48 -14.98 -15.10
CA GLN A 29 2.92 -14.70 -15.14
C GLN A 29 3.51 -14.49 -13.74
N VAL A 30 2.80 -13.76 -12.88
CA VAL A 30 3.27 -13.44 -11.53
C VAL A 30 3.16 -14.64 -10.60
N GLU A 31 2.05 -15.37 -10.64
CA GLU A 31 1.79 -16.46 -9.69
C GLU A 31 2.46 -17.78 -10.06
N VAL A 32 2.54 -18.12 -11.35
CA VAL A 32 3.06 -19.43 -11.81
C VAL A 32 4.50 -19.34 -12.27
N ILE A 33 4.87 -18.30 -13.02
CA ILE A 33 6.22 -18.15 -13.59
C ILE A 33 7.14 -17.37 -12.64
N HIS A 34 6.57 -16.63 -11.68
CA HIS A 34 7.30 -15.75 -10.76
C HIS A 34 8.18 -14.70 -11.46
N LEU A 35 7.79 -14.29 -12.69
CA LEU A 35 8.56 -13.35 -13.50
C LEU A 35 7.96 -11.94 -13.38
N LEU A 36 8.67 -11.04 -12.69
CA LEU A 36 8.23 -9.66 -12.45
C LEU A 36 8.55 -8.67 -13.59
N ARG A 37 9.19 -9.12 -14.68
CA ARG A 37 9.52 -8.24 -15.81
C ARG A 37 8.26 -7.91 -16.62
N MET A 38 7.92 -6.62 -16.67
CA MET A 38 6.87 -6.06 -17.53
C MET A 38 7.49 -5.04 -18.49
N LYS A 39 7.14 -5.09 -19.77
CA LYS A 39 7.48 -4.04 -20.74
C LYS A 39 6.43 -2.94 -20.66
N LEU A 40 6.86 -1.68 -20.69
CA LEU A 40 5.95 -0.52 -20.57
C LEU A 40 5.08 -0.53 -19.28
N ALA A 41 5.49 -1.24 -18.23
CA ALA A 41 4.76 -1.42 -16.97
C ALA A 41 3.37 -2.09 -17.05
N VAL A 42 2.82 -2.29 -18.25
CA VAL A 42 1.48 -2.86 -18.48
C VAL A 42 1.56 -4.13 -19.34
N TRP A 43 2.56 -4.24 -20.20
CA TRP A 43 2.63 -5.33 -21.16
C TRP A 43 3.45 -6.51 -20.62
N PRO A 44 2.84 -7.70 -20.41
CA PRO A 44 3.58 -8.88 -20.02
C PRO A 44 4.53 -9.26 -21.17
N GLU A 45 5.84 -9.27 -20.91
CA GLU A 45 6.85 -9.66 -21.91
C GLU A 45 6.60 -11.08 -22.44
N PHE A 46 5.92 -11.90 -21.63
CA PHE A 46 5.47 -13.23 -21.94
C PHE A 46 4.52 -13.31 -23.16
N LEU A 47 3.69 -12.28 -23.41
CA LEU A 47 2.67 -12.32 -24.47
C LEU A 47 3.29 -12.50 -25.88
N GLY A 48 4.47 -11.90 -26.11
CA GLY A 48 5.15 -11.94 -27.42
C GLY A 48 5.91 -13.24 -27.70
N ARG A 49 6.10 -14.10 -26.69
CA ARG A 49 6.83 -15.38 -26.80
C ARG A 49 5.97 -16.59 -26.44
N MET A 50 4.67 -16.39 -26.24
CA MET A 50 3.79 -17.44 -25.74
C MET A 50 3.54 -18.48 -26.84
N GLY A 51 4.07 -19.69 -26.65
CA GLY A 51 3.75 -20.85 -27.47
C GLY A 51 2.37 -21.41 -27.14
N ASP A 52 1.91 -22.37 -27.94
CA ASP A 52 0.56 -22.93 -27.77
C ASP A 52 0.42 -23.73 -26.46
N ARG A 53 1.51 -24.33 -25.96
CA ARG A 53 1.52 -25.03 -24.67
C ARG A 53 1.25 -24.08 -23.51
N GLU A 54 1.87 -22.91 -23.53
CA GLU A 54 1.69 -21.88 -22.52
C GLU A 54 0.29 -21.28 -22.57
N ARG A 55 -0.30 -21.10 -23.76
CA ARG A 55 -1.69 -20.63 -23.92
C ARG A 55 -2.67 -21.60 -23.28
N SER A 56 -2.51 -22.91 -23.55
CA SER A 56 -3.33 -23.93 -22.89
C SER A 56 -3.14 -23.91 -21.38
N ALA A 57 -1.91 -23.72 -20.88
CA ALA A 57 -1.66 -23.63 -19.44
C ALA A 57 -2.36 -22.42 -18.79
N VAL A 58 -2.36 -21.25 -19.43
CA VAL A 58 -3.11 -20.06 -18.96
C VAL A 58 -4.61 -20.35 -18.93
N PHE A 59 -5.15 -21.03 -19.95
CA PHE A 59 -6.56 -21.40 -19.99
C PHE A 59 -6.95 -22.37 -18.86
N TRP A 60 -6.09 -23.36 -18.58
CA TRP A 60 -6.28 -24.27 -17.43
C TRP A 60 -6.13 -23.58 -16.07
N TYR A 61 -5.48 -22.42 -16.02
CA TYR A 61 -5.37 -21.61 -14.81
C TYR A 61 -6.62 -20.78 -14.51
N LEU A 62 -7.47 -20.54 -15.52
CA LEU A 62 -8.65 -19.68 -15.42
C LEU A 62 -9.60 -20.07 -14.27
N PRO A 63 -9.92 -21.36 -14.02
CA PRO A 63 -10.79 -21.75 -12.90
C PRO A 63 -10.24 -21.35 -11.52
N ARG A 64 -8.91 -21.23 -11.38
CA ARG A 64 -8.28 -20.79 -10.13
C ARG A 64 -8.45 -19.29 -9.91
N ILE A 65 -8.31 -18.49 -10.97
CA ILE A 65 -8.55 -17.03 -10.92
C ILE A 65 -10.02 -16.74 -10.65
N LEU A 66 -10.93 -17.53 -11.23
CA LEU A 66 -12.38 -17.42 -10.99
C LEU A 66 -12.80 -17.68 -9.54
N ARG A 67 -11.89 -18.13 -8.67
CA ARG A 67 -12.17 -18.22 -7.23
C ARG A 67 -12.10 -16.86 -6.53
N ASP A 68 -11.44 -15.87 -7.12
CA ASP A 68 -11.37 -14.52 -6.56
C ASP A 68 -12.63 -13.72 -6.98
N PRO A 69 -13.44 -13.24 -6.01
CA PRO A 69 -14.71 -12.57 -6.28
C PRO A 69 -14.56 -11.29 -7.10
N VAL A 70 -13.40 -10.62 -7.04
CA VAL A 70 -13.14 -9.39 -7.80
C VAL A 70 -13.06 -9.69 -9.29
N TYR A 71 -12.38 -10.79 -9.67
CA TYR A 71 -12.29 -11.19 -11.06
C TYR A 71 -13.62 -11.70 -11.59
N VAL A 72 -14.39 -12.42 -10.78
CA VAL A 72 -15.75 -12.85 -11.17
C VAL A 72 -16.64 -11.63 -11.43
N PHE A 73 -16.61 -10.63 -10.54
CA PHE A 73 -17.34 -9.38 -10.74
C PHE A 73 -16.93 -8.67 -12.05
N ASP A 74 -15.63 -8.53 -12.29
CA ASP A 74 -15.14 -7.94 -13.54
C ASP A 74 -15.61 -8.73 -14.76
N ILE A 75 -15.53 -10.06 -14.76
CA ILE A 75 -16.01 -10.89 -15.87
C ILE A 75 -17.51 -10.71 -16.11
N VAL A 76 -18.32 -10.72 -15.05
CA VAL A 76 -19.78 -10.49 -15.13
C VAL A 76 -20.07 -9.13 -15.75
N VAL A 77 -19.36 -8.06 -15.34
CA VAL A 77 -19.56 -6.73 -15.91
C VAL A 77 -19.15 -6.68 -17.40
N VAL A 78 -18.07 -7.36 -17.82
CA VAL A 78 -17.71 -7.44 -19.26
C VAL A 78 -18.80 -8.18 -20.02
N MET A 79 -19.27 -9.32 -19.48
CA MET A 79 -20.30 -10.14 -20.12
C MET A 79 -21.63 -9.40 -20.25
N VAL A 80 -22.09 -8.74 -19.19
CA VAL A 80 -23.31 -7.89 -19.22
C VAL A 80 -23.14 -6.78 -20.27
N HIS A 81 -22.00 -6.09 -20.28
CA HIS A 81 -21.74 -5.06 -21.29
C HIS A 81 -21.77 -5.62 -22.71
N TYR A 82 -21.18 -6.80 -22.95
CA TYR A 82 -21.19 -7.45 -24.25
C TYR A 82 -22.61 -7.83 -24.69
N VAL A 83 -23.39 -8.44 -23.79
CA VAL A 83 -24.81 -8.77 -24.04
C VAL A 83 -25.60 -7.51 -24.40
N LEU A 84 -25.39 -6.40 -23.67
CA LEU A 84 -26.07 -5.13 -23.96
C LEU A 84 -25.66 -4.53 -25.31
N VAL A 85 -24.38 -4.61 -25.68
CA VAL A 85 -23.91 -4.15 -26.99
C VAL A 85 -24.47 -5.01 -28.12
N VAL A 86 -24.43 -6.34 -27.97
CA VAL A 86 -25.02 -7.28 -28.94
C VAL A 86 -26.51 -7.03 -29.07
N MET A 87 -27.23 -6.86 -27.95
CA MET A 87 -28.65 -6.55 -27.97
C MET A 87 -28.93 -5.23 -28.72
N ASP A 88 -28.12 -4.18 -28.50
CA ASP A 88 -28.29 -2.89 -29.22
C ASP A 88 -27.98 -2.99 -30.72
N LEU A 89 -27.16 -3.96 -31.14
CA LEU A 89 -26.83 -4.21 -32.55
C LEU A 89 -27.89 -5.05 -33.29
N PHE A 90 -28.53 -6.00 -32.60
CA PHE A 90 -29.45 -6.97 -33.23
C PHE A 90 -30.93 -6.63 -33.02
N VAL A 91 -31.29 -5.87 -31.99
CA VAL A 91 -32.68 -5.55 -31.69
C VAL A 91 -33.14 -4.37 -32.55
N GLN A 92 -34.13 -4.61 -33.42
CA GLN A 92 -34.79 -3.58 -34.22
C GLN A 92 -35.48 -2.53 -33.34
N ASP A 93 -35.58 -1.29 -33.85
CA ASP A 93 -36.01 -0.10 -33.10
C ASP A 93 -37.36 -0.26 -32.37
N ASP A 94 -38.27 -1.10 -32.87
CA ASP A 94 -39.61 -1.31 -32.29
C ASP A 94 -39.58 -2.00 -30.91
N LEU A 95 -38.62 -2.89 -30.67
CA LEU A 95 -38.49 -3.56 -29.37
C LEU A 95 -37.83 -2.65 -28.33
N ARG A 96 -37.10 -1.62 -28.76
CA ARG A 96 -36.32 -0.71 -27.91
C ARG A 96 -37.18 0.13 -26.94
N GLN A 97 -38.47 0.28 -27.24
CA GLN A 97 -39.43 1.00 -26.39
C GLN A 97 -39.92 0.19 -25.18
N HIS A 98 -39.61 -1.11 -25.09
CA HIS A 98 -39.98 -1.89 -23.93
C HIS A 98 -39.17 -1.45 -22.71
N GLY A 99 -39.85 -1.12 -21.61
CA GLY A 99 -39.19 -0.63 -20.38
C GLY A 99 -38.11 -1.55 -19.82
N ALA A 100 -38.17 -2.86 -20.12
CA ALA A 100 -37.13 -3.82 -19.76
C ALA A 100 -35.78 -3.52 -20.41
N ILE A 101 -35.76 -3.04 -21.66
CA ILE A 101 -34.53 -2.66 -22.37
C ILE A 101 -33.94 -1.39 -21.75
N ILE A 102 -34.78 -0.43 -21.36
CA ILE A 102 -34.33 0.78 -20.68
C ILE A 102 -33.69 0.44 -19.32
N LEU A 103 -34.32 -0.45 -18.55
CA LEU A 103 -33.74 -0.94 -17.29
C LEU A 103 -32.40 -1.66 -17.53
N LEU A 104 -32.31 -2.47 -18.58
CA LEU A 104 -31.07 -3.13 -18.99
C LEU A 104 -29.98 -2.12 -19.38
N GLN A 105 -30.34 -1.00 -20.01
CA GLN A 105 -29.41 0.08 -20.31
C GLN A 105 -28.88 0.77 -19.05
N CYS A 106 -29.62 0.81 -17.94
CA CYS A 106 -29.09 1.32 -16.66
C CYS A 106 -27.91 0.49 -16.14
N PHE A 107 -27.85 -0.82 -16.44
CA PHE A 107 -26.69 -1.65 -16.08
C PHE A 107 -25.40 -1.26 -16.82
N LYS A 108 -25.47 -0.48 -17.91
CA LYS A 108 -24.26 0.11 -18.52
C LYS A 108 -23.49 0.99 -17.53
N LEU A 109 -24.16 1.54 -16.51
CA LEU A 109 -23.52 2.32 -15.44
C LEU A 109 -22.65 1.47 -14.52
N LEU A 110 -22.80 0.13 -14.51
CA LEU A 110 -21.94 -0.76 -13.72
C LEU A 110 -20.45 -0.63 -14.09
N ARG A 111 -20.14 -0.19 -15.33
CA ARG A 111 -18.75 0.08 -15.74
C ARG A 111 -18.07 1.14 -14.88
N PHE A 112 -18.82 2.08 -14.29
CA PHE A 112 -18.27 3.10 -13.40
C PHE A 112 -17.80 2.52 -12.06
N LEU A 113 -18.34 1.38 -11.61
CA LEU A 113 -17.85 0.71 -10.40
C LEU A 113 -16.40 0.22 -10.57
N ARG A 114 -15.92 -0.01 -11.80
CA ARG A 114 -14.52 -0.36 -12.05
C ARG A 114 -13.53 0.79 -11.87
N LEU A 115 -14.00 2.04 -11.92
CA LEU A 115 -13.14 3.20 -11.67
C LEU A 115 -12.68 3.24 -10.21
N VAL A 116 -13.43 2.60 -9.31
CA VAL A 116 -13.06 2.51 -7.91
C VAL A 116 -12.11 1.32 -7.76
N PRO A 117 -10.87 1.53 -7.27
CA PRO A 117 -9.91 0.45 -7.13
C PRO A 117 -10.48 -0.66 -6.23
N ALA A 118 -10.54 -1.89 -6.75
CA ALA A 118 -11.14 -3.04 -6.06
C ALA A 118 -10.60 -3.25 -4.64
N ARG A 119 -9.34 -2.89 -4.38
CA ARG A 119 -8.70 -2.98 -3.06
C ARG A 119 -9.34 -2.10 -1.99
N HIS A 120 -9.90 -0.95 -2.37
CA HIS A 120 -10.62 -0.07 -1.44
C HIS A 120 -12.07 -0.53 -1.23
N LEU A 121 -12.65 -1.20 -2.23
CA LEU A 121 -13.99 -1.76 -2.16
C LEU A 121 -14.05 -3.11 -1.47
N GLU A 122 -12.97 -3.89 -1.44
CA GLU A 122 -12.96 -5.24 -0.88
C GLU A 122 -13.48 -5.30 0.57
N PRO A 123 -13.05 -4.42 1.50
CA PRO A 123 -13.61 -4.41 2.86
C PRO A 123 -15.10 -4.04 2.88
N LEU A 124 -15.51 -3.12 1.99
CA LEU A 124 -16.89 -2.65 1.89
C LEU A 124 -17.80 -3.75 1.32
N ILE A 125 -17.37 -4.42 0.24
CA ILE A 125 -18.10 -5.53 -0.39
C ILE A 125 -18.19 -6.71 0.57
N THR A 126 -17.11 -7.03 1.28
CA THR A 126 -17.12 -8.11 2.27
C THR A 126 -18.09 -7.78 3.42
N GLY A 127 -18.04 -6.54 3.93
CA GLY A 127 -19.00 -6.07 4.93
C GLY A 127 -20.45 -6.09 4.41
N LEU A 128 -20.66 -5.63 3.18
CA LEU A 128 -21.98 -5.59 2.53
C LEU A 128 -22.54 -6.99 2.26
N SER A 129 -21.70 -7.92 1.82
CA SER A 129 -22.09 -9.32 1.58
C SER A 129 -22.61 -9.96 2.87
N GLN A 130 -21.91 -9.74 3.98
CA GLN A 130 -22.36 -10.20 5.29
C GLN A 130 -23.67 -9.53 5.72
N MET A 131 -23.84 -8.24 5.43
CA MET A 131 -25.10 -7.51 5.68
C MET A 131 -26.26 -8.06 4.84
N LEU A 132 -26.01 -8.35 3.57
CA LEU A 132 -27.02 -8.84 2.62
C LEU A 132 -27.61 -10.17 3.04
N GLN A 133 -26.80 -11.08 3.60
CA GLN A 133 -27.31 -12.36 4.11
C GLN A 133 -28.32 -12.16 5.25
N ASN A 134 -28.01 -11.30 6.21
CA ASN A 134 -28.92 -11.03 7.33
C ASN A 134 -30.16 -10.23 6.88
N PHE A 135 -29.96 -9.30 5.95
CA PHE A 135 -31.05 -8.56 5.30
C PHE A 135 -32.00 -9.49 4.55
N PHE A 136 -31.45 -10.48 3.83
CA PHE A 136 -32.23 -11.46 3.07
C PHE A 136 -33.20 -12.22 3.98
N TRP A 137 -32.72 -12.77 5.11
CA TRP A 137 -33.60 -13.49 6.04
C TRP A 137 -34.66 -12.60 6.68
N SER A 138 -34.31 -11.35 6.98
CA SER A 138 -35.27 -10.36 7.49
C SER A 138 -36.34 -10.03 6.44
N GLY A 139 -35.93 -9.88 5.17
CA GLY A 139 -36.83 -9.71 4.04
C GLY A 139 -37.73 -10.91 3.80
N VAL A 140 -37.22 -12.13 3.96
CA VAL A 140 -38.03 -13.36 3.89
C VAL A 140 -39.10 -13.38 4.99
N MET A 141 -38.75 -13.01 6.22
CA MET A 141 -39.73 -12.91 7.32
C MET A 141 -40.80 -11.84 7.04
N LEU A 142 -40.38 -10.68 6.51
CA LEU A 142 -41.31 -9.63 6.09
C LEU A 142 -42.24 -10.11 4.97
N MET A 143 -41.71 -10.80 3.95
CA MET A 143 -42.50 -11.33 2.84
C MET A 143 -43.51 -12.38 3.30
N ILE A 144 -43.14 -13.28 4.21
CA ILE A 144 -44.07 -14.27 4.78
C ILE A 144 -45.20 -13.57 5.54
N LEU A 145 -44.85 -12.61 6.42
CA LEU A 145 -45.85 -11.84 7.17
C LEU A 145 -46.81 -11.09 6.23
N THR A 146 -46.26 -10.34 5.27
CA THR A 146 -47.05 -9.59 4.28
C THR A 146 -47.94 -10.53 3.45
N TYR A 147 -47.43 -11.69 3.04
CA TYR A 147 -48.22 -12.69 2.31
C TYR A 147 -49.40 -13.22 3.13
N THR A 148 -49.19 -13.52 4.41
CA THR A 148 -50.27 -14.02 5.28
C THR A 148 -51.37 -12.98 5.49
N VAL A 149 -51.01 -11.71 5.71
CA VAL A 149 -51.98 -10.60 5.85
C VAL A 149 -52.64 -10.28 4.50
N ALA A 150 -51.92 -10.40 3.37
CA ALA A 150 -52.48 -10.19 2.04
C ALA A 150 -53.61 -11.19 1.76
N ILE A 151 -53.39 -12.48 2.03
CA ILE A 151 -54.45 -13.50 1.88
C ILE A 151 -55.65 -13.15 2.75
N MET A 152 -55.41 -12.77 4.02
CA MET A 152 -56.49 -12.38 4.92
C MET A 152 -57.29 -11.19 4.37
N MET A 153 -56.62 -10.14 3.89
CA MET A 153 -57.27 -8.96 3.32
C MET A 153 -58.06 -9.27 2.04
N ILE A 154 -57.53 -10.12 1.15
CA ILE A 154 -58.26 -10.54 -0.05
C ILE A 154 -59.52 -11.33 0.31
N GLN A 155 -59.44 -12.21 1.31
CA GLN A 155 -60.59 -13.06 1.68
C GLN A 155 -61.67 -12.27 2.43
N VAL A 156 -61.30 -11.28 3.25
CA VAL A 156 -62.25 -10.50 4.06
C VAL A 156 -62.76 -9.26 3.33
N VAL A 157 -61.88 -8.53 2.63
CA VAL A 157 -62.21 -7.25 1.98
C VAL A 157 -62.35 -7.42 0.47
N GLY A 158 -61.39 -8.09 -0.17
CA GLY A 158 -61.37 -8.20 -1.65
C GLY A 158 -62.54 -8.99 -2.24
N LYS A 159 -63.08 -9.97 -1.51
CA LYS A 159 -64.19 -10.83 -1.93
C LYS A 159 -65.56 -10.45 -1.36
N ASP A 160 -65.64 -9.39 -0.56
CA ASP A 160 -66.92 -8.95 0.00
C ASP A 160 -67.80 -8.31 -1.09
N ASP A 161 -69.10 -8.65 -1.10
CA ASP A 161 -70.05 -8.11 -2.09
C ASP A 161 -70.16 -6.58 -1.99
N SER A 162 -69.98 -6.00 -0.80
CA SER A 162 -69.99 -4.54 -0.59
C SER A 162 -68.77 -3.85 -1.22
N ALA A 163 -67.73 -4.60 -1.53
CA ALA A 163 -66.49 -4.13 -2.14
C ALA A 163 -66.43 -4.36 -3.65
N ALA A 164 -67.38 -5.09 -4.24
CA ALA A 164 -67.36 -5.44 -5.66
C ALA A 164 -67.54 -4.22 -6.59
N ASP A 165 -68.31 -3.22 -6.17
CA ASP A 165 -68.61 -2.02 -6.95
C ASP A 165 -67.53 -0.92 -6.85
N ASP A 166 -66.55 -1.08 -5.97
CA ASP A 166 -65.50 -0.08 -5.72
C ASP A 166 -64.21 -0.42 -6.47
N ALA A 167 -64.00 0.24 -7.61
CA ALA A 167 -62.84 0.01 -8.46
C ALA A 167 -61.50 0.29 -7.74
N GLU A 168 -61.46 1.24 -6.81
CA GLU A 168 -60.25 1.61 -6.08
C GLU A 168 -59.91 0.53 -5.04
N MET A 169 -60.91 0.07 -4.29
CA MET A 169 -60.72 -1.00 -3.31
C MET A 169 -60.33 -2.33 -3.99
N GLN A 170 -60.93 -2.64 -5.15
CA GLN A 170 -60.56 -3.80 -5.95
C GLN A 170 -59.14 -3.66 -6.55
N ALA A 171 -58.69 -2.46 -6.90
CA ALA A 171 -57.33 -2.25 -7.40
C ALA A 171 -56.28 -2.67 -6.36
N HIS A 172 -56.54 -2.43 -5.07
CA HIS A 172 -55.63 -2.76 -3.97
C HIS A 172 -55.80 -4.19 -3.44
N TRP A 173 -57.04 -4.68 -3.26
CA TRP A 173 -57.30 -5.90 -2.49
C TRP A 173 -57.85 -7.09 -3.31
N ALA A 174 -58.08 -6.94 -4.63
CA ALA A 174 -58.60 -8.04 -5.44
C ALA A 174 -57.56 -9.14 -5.74
N ARG A 175 -56.30 -8.73 -5.94
CA ARG A 175 -55.21 -9.61 -6.39
C ARG A 175 -54.11 -9.68 -5.37
N ILE A 176 -53.45 -10.84 -5.31
CA ILE A 176 -52.36 -11.06 -4.34
C ILE A 176 -51.17 -10.13 -4.54
N GLY A 177 -50.81 -9.83 -5.79
CA GLY A 177 -49.73 -8.87 -6.10
C GLY A 177 -50.05 -7.47 -5.57
N SER A 178 -51.24 -6.95 -5.91
CA SER A 178 -51.70 -5.64 -5.44
C SER A 178 -51.80 -5.57 -3.92
N ALA A 179 -52.34 -6.61 -3.27
CA ALA A 179 -52.49 -6.62 -1.82
C ALA A 179 -51.13 -6.64 -1.10
N ILE A 180 -50.15 -7.39 -1.63
CA ILE A 180 -48.77 -7.38 -1.12
C ILE A 180 -48.14 -6.01 -1.33
N GLU A 181 -48.33 -5.37 -2.48
CA GLU A 181 -47.83 -4.02 -2.77
C GLU A 181 -48.42 -2.98 -1.82
N THR A 182 -49.75 -2.96 -1.64
CA THR A 182 -50.43 -2.08 -0.69
C THR A 182 -49.96 -2.31 0.74
N LEU A 183 -49.79 -3.56 1.17
CA LEU A 183 -49.26 -3.86 2.50
C LEU A 183 -47.79 -3.45 2.67
N LEU A 184 -46.97 -3.55 1.62
CA LEU A 184 -45.60 -3.01 1.64
C LEU A 184 -45.59 -1.48 1.75
N GLN A 185 -46.52 -0.78 1.10
CA GLN A 185 -46.68 0.68 1.26
C GLN A 185 -47.15 1.05 2.68
N ILE A 186 -48.08 0.29 3.25
CA ILE A 186 -48.50 0.45 4.65
C ILE A 186 -47.31 0.20 5.60
N CYS A 187 -46.48 -0.82 5.32
CA CYS A 187 -45.28 -1.12 6.11
C CYS A 187 -44.24 0.02 6.08
N THR A 188 -44.16 0.79 4.99
CA THR A 188 -43.27 1.97 4.90
C THR A 188 -43.93 3.25 5.44
N PHE A 189 -45.15 3.15 5.99
CA PHE A 189 -45.98 4.29 6.40
C PHE A 189 -46.26 5.29 5.27
N SER A 190 -46.22 4.84 4.01
CA SER A 190 -46.61 5.63 2.86
C SER A 190 -48.11 5.46 2.63
N GLU A 191 -48.86 6.57 2.69
CA GLU A 191 -50.32 6.60 2.43
C GLU A 191 -51.16 5.62 3.28
N TRP A 192 -50.61 5.12 4.39
CA TRP A 192 -51.25 4.08 5.20
C TRP A 192 -52.61 4.48 5.77
N THR A 193 -52.81 5.77 6.07
CA THR A 193 -54.09 6.30 6.56
C THR A 193 -55.18 6.22 5.51
N LEU A 194 -54.84 6.40 4.22
CA LEU A 194 -55.78 6.28 3.10
C LEU A 194 -56.37 4.86 3.08
N TYR A 195 -55.51 3.85 3.11
CA TYR A 195 -55.91 2.44 3.08
C TYR A 195 -56.72 2.02 4.30
N ILE A 196 -56.38 2.53 5.48
CA ILE A 196 -57.15 2.25 6.71
C ILE A 196 -58.54 2.91 6.64
N ASN A 197 -58.62 4.16 6.19
CA ASN A 197 -59.89 4.88 6.07
C ASN A 197 -60.82 4.22 5.04
N GLN A 198 -60.28 3.81 3.88
CA GLN A 198 -61.03 3.07 2.86
C GLN A 198 -61.69 1.80 3.43
N VAL A 199 -60.96 1.04 4.26
CA VAL A 199 -61.48 -0.17 4.89
C VAL A 199 -62.48 0.16 6.02
N GLN A 200 -62.25 1.24 6.77
CA GLN A 200 -63.12 1.66 7.87
C GLN A 200 -64.47 2.17 7.39
N GLU A 201 -64.51 2.95 6.32
CA GLU A 201 -65.72 3.55 5.74
C GLU A 201 -66.71 2.48 5.25
N ARG A 202 -66.22 1.26 4.96
CA ARG A 202 -67.03 0.11 4.50
C ARG A 202 -67.46 -0.83 5.63
N ASN A 203 -67.50 -0.35 6.88
CA ASN A 203 -67.97 -1.08 8.06
C ASN A 203 -67.16 -2.32 8.49
N PHE A 204 -65.95 -2.54 7.95
CA PHE A 204 -65.07 -3.62 8.41
C PHE A 204 -64.39 -3.27 9.75
N ARG A 205 -65.14 -3.24 10.86
CA ARG A 205 -64.65 -2.73 12.17
C ARG A 205 -63.34 -3.35 12.68
N ALA A 206 -63.07 -4.63 12.37
CA ALA A 206 -61.88 -5.33 12.84
C ALA A 206 -60.64 -5.13 11.96
N MET A 207 -60.82 -4.86 10.66
CA MET A 207 -59.71 -4.83 9.70
C MET A 207 -58.75 -3.64 9.87
N PRO A 208 -59.21 -2.40 10.17
CA PRO A 208 -58.34 -1.28 10.53
C PRO A 208 -57.38 -1.60 11.68
N VAL A 209 -57.86 -2.34 12.69
CA VAL A 209 -57.05 -2.75 13.84
C VAL A 209 -55.99 -3.76 13.41
N VAL A 210 -56.35 -4.72 12.55
CA VAL A 210 -55.40 -5.70 12.00
C VAL A 210 -54.33 -5.00 11.16
N LEU A 211 -54.70 -4.05 10.31
CA LEU A 211 -53.77 -3.26 9.50
C LEU A 211 -52.85 -2.39 10.38
N ALA A 212 -53.38 -1.81 11.46
CA ALA A 212 -52.57 -1.05 12.42
C ALA A 212 -51.57 -1.95 13.18
N ILE A 213 -51.99 -3.14 13.62
CA ILE A 213 -51.10 -4.13 14.25
C ILE A 213 -50.03 -4.59 13.25
N PHE A 214 -50.42 -4.88 12.00
CA PHE A 214 -49.48 -5.22 10.94
C PHE A 214 -48.47 -4.09 10.71
N ALA A 215 -48.91 -2.84 10.59
CA ALA A 215 -48.04 -1.68 10.42
C ALA A 215 -47.08 -1.51 11.61
N ALA A 216 -47.55 -1.76 12.85
CA ALA A 216 -46.70 -1.74 14.03
C ALA A 216 -45.64 -2.87 14.01
N ILE A 217 -46.03 -4.11 13.70
CA ILE A 217 -45.10 -5.25 13.68
C ILE A 217 -44.12 -5.14 12.50
N ALA A 218 -44.64 -4.99 11.28
CA ALA A 218 -43.83 -4.93 10.07
C ALA A 218 -43.00 -3.63 9.99
N GLY A 219 -43.66 -2.48 10.18
CA GLY A 219 -43.05 -1.16 10.05
C GLY A 219 -42.22 -0.73 11.25
N LEU A 220 -42.61 -1.04 12.50
CA LEU A 220 -41.84 -0.63 13.68
C LEU A 220 -40.94 -1.74 14.25
N ALA A 221 -41.28 -3.03 14.13
CA ALA A 221 -40.42 -4.08 14.65
C ALA A 221 -39.43 -4.58 13.58
N ILE A 222 -39.92 -5.03 12.43
CA ILE A 222 -39.07 -5.70 11.42
C ILE A 222 -38.14 -4.70 10.72
N MET A 223 -38.63 -3.53 10.28
CA MET A 223 -37.78 -2.51 9.65
C MET A 223 -36.71 -1.95 10.61
N ASN A 224 -37.05 -1.79 11.89
CA ASN A 224 -36.08 -1.36 12.90
C ASN A 224 -35.09 -2.46 13.25
N MET A 225 -35.49 -3.74 13.22
CA MET A 225 -34.58 -4.88 13.33
C MET A 225 -33.57 -4.89 12.18
N ILE A 226 -34.03 -4.69 10.94
CA ILE A 226 -33.17 -4.56 9.75
C ILE A 226 -32.17 -3.42 9.94
N THR A 227 -32.63 -2.26 10.39
CA THR A 227 -31.77 -1.11 10.69
C THR A 227 -30.74 -1.46 11.77
N GLY A 228 -31.14 -2.18 12.82
CA GLY A 228 -30.26 -2.67 13.89
C GLY A 228 -29.16 -3.61 13.37
N VAL A 229 -29.50 -4.52 12.45
CA VAL A 229 -28.52 -5.42 11.80
C VAL A 229 -27.51 -4.62 10.96
N ILE A 230 -27.97 -3.61 10.23
CA ILE A 230 -27.09 -2.74 9.43
C ILE A 230 -26.13 -1.97 10.35
N VAL A 231 -26.64 -1.37 11.42
CA VAL A 231 -25.83 -0.64 12.41
C VAL A 231 -24.81 -1.57 13.07
N HIS A 232 -25.24 -2.77 13.49
CA HIS A 232 -24.34 -3.76 14.07
C HIS A 232 -23.20 -4.15 13.13
N SER A 233 -23.52 -4.35 11.84
CA SER A 233 -22.54 -4.71 10.83
C SER A 233 -21.59 -3.55 10.51
N ALA A 234 -22.09 -2.32 10.48
CA ALA A 234 -21.27 -1.12 10.34
C ALA A 234 -20.28 -1.01 11.51
N PHE A 235 -20.74 -1.23 12.75
CA PHE A 235 -19.85 -1.29 13.91
C PHE A 235 -18.87 -2.46 13.85
N ALA A 236 -19.24 -3.62 13.29
CA ALA A 236 -18.31 -4.71 13.10
C ALA A 236 -17.15 -4.31 12.17
N VAL A 237 -17.43 -3.60 11.07
CA VAL A 237 -16.40 -3.07 10.16
C VAL A 237 -15.51 -2.03 10.85
N LEU A 238 -16.10 -1.11 11.62
CA LEU A 238 -15.34 -0.12 12.41
C LEU A 238 -14.45 -0.78 13.46
N ASN A 239 -14.98 -1.76 14.20
CA ASN A 239 -14.22 -2.50 15.20
C ASN A 239 -13.05 -3.29 14.58
N LEU A 240 -13.17 -3.73 13.32
CA LEU A 240 -12.05 -4.35 12.61
C LEU A 240 -10.96 -3.33 12.28
N ALA A 241 -11.33 -2.10 11.91
CA ALA A 241 -10.38 -1.00 11.71
C ALA A 241 -9.69 -0.64 13.03
N ASP A 242 -10.45 -0.46 14.12
CA ASP A 242 -9.92 -0.17 15.46
C ASP A 242 -9.01 -1.29 15.97
N LYS A 243 -9.35 -2.56 15.74
CA LYS A 243 -8.49 -3.70 16.09
C LYS A 243 -7.19 -3.70 15.29
N ARG A 244 -7.17 -3.18 14.06
CA ARG A 244 -5.93 -3.01 13.30
C ARG A 244 -5.10 -1.87 13.87
N GLU A 245 -5.72 -0.75 14.21
CA GLU A 245 -5.05 0.39 14.83
C GLU A 245 -4.48 0.03 16.21
N LYS A 246 -5.25 -0.61 17.08
CA LYS A 246 -4.78 -1.11 18.38
C LYS A 246 -3.62 -2.09 18.24
N ARG A 247 -3.63 -2.96 17.22
CA ARG A 247 -2.49 -3.84 16.92
C ARG A 247 -1.25 -3.05 16.51
N LEU A 248 -1.43 -1.97 15.75
CA LEU A 248 -0.33 -1.10 15.35
C LEU A 248 0.24 -0.30 16.54
N ILE A 249 -0.63 0.21 17.42
CA ILE A 249 -0.21 0.90 18.65
C ILE A 249 0.49 -0.08 19.60
N GLY A 250 -0.07 -1.28 19.79
CA GLY A 250 0.56 -2.34 20.58
C GLY A 250 1.91 -2.74 20.00
N LEU A 251 2.01 -2.87 18.67
CA LEU A 251 3.27 -3.07 17.97
C LEU A 251 4.26 -1.94 18.29
N LYS A 252 3.85 -0.68 18.09
CA LYS A 252 4.68 0.48 18.40
C LYS A 252 5.24 0.41 19.82
N ASN A 253 4.40 0.14 20.82
CA ASN A 253 4.81 0.03 22.22
C ASN A 253 5.81 -1.11 22.46
N THR A 254 5.54 -2.32 21.94
CA THR A 254 6.46 -3.46 22.09
C THR A 254 7.82 -3.20 21.43
N LEU A 255 7.83 -2.50 20.29
CA LEU A 255 9.05 -2.11 19.60
C LEU A 255 9.86 -1.09 20.44
N TYR A 256 9.20 -0.12 21.09
CA TYR A 256 9.86 0.81 22.01
C TYR A 256 10.40 0.13 23.28
N GLU A 257 9.65 -0.81 23.87
CA GLU A 257 10.12 -1.60 25.02
C GLU A 257 11.37 -2.42 24.66
N THR A 258 11.39 -2.98 23.44
CA THR A 258 12.53 -3.77 22.95
C THR A 258 13.74 -2.88 22.64
N LYS A 259 13.52 -1.67 22.11
CA LYS A 259 14.57 -0.65 22.04
C LYS A 259 15.21 -0.48 23.43
N ALA A 260 14.42 -0.23 24.47
CA ALA A 260 14.96 -0.02 25.81
C ALA A 260 15.76 -1.24 26.33
N SER A 261 15.25 -2.46 26.13
CA SER A 261 15.92 -3.69 26.58
C SER A 261 17.25 -3.95 25.84
N ILE A 262 17.29 -3.74 24.52
CA ILE A 262 18.51 -3.94 23.73
C ILE A 262 19.57 -2.90 24.12
N PHE A 263 19.17 -1.64 24.32
CA PHE A 263 20.10 -0.60 24.75
C PHE A 263 20.69 -0.89 26.13
N GLN A 264 19.88 -1.33 27.09
CA GLN A 264 20.39 -1.74 28.40
C GLN A 264 21.39 -2.90 28.27
N HIS A 265 21.14 -3.86 27.39
CA HIS A 265 22.03 -4.99 27.20
C HIS A 265 23.37 -4.58 26.56
N LEU A 266 23.33 -3.84 25.44
CA LEU A 266 24.53 -3.32 24.77
C LEU A 266 25.36 -2.42 25.69
N HIS A 267 24.71 -1.54 26.45
CA HIS A 267 25.40 -0.67 27.40
C HIS A 267 26.06 -1.48 28.54
N SER A 268 25.39 -2.54 29.03
CA SER A 268 25.96 -3.43 30.03
C SER A 268 27.17 -4.21 29.51
N GLU A 269 27.14 -4.68 28.27
CA GLU A 269 28.28 -5.37 27.64
C GLU A 269 29.48 -4.45 27.48
N ARG A 270 29.27 -3.22 26.98
CA ARG A 270 30.33 -2.20 26.86
C ARG A 270 30.99 -1.91 28.21
N LEU A 271 30.20 -1.79 29.28
CA LEU A 271 30.72 -1.61 30.64
C LEU A 271 31.53 -2.82 31.13
N THR A 272 31.09 -4.06 30.84
CA THR A 272 31.85 -5.26 31.21
C THR A 272 33.16 -5.39 30.43
N GLU A 273 33.15 -5.00 29.16
CA GLU A 273 34.35 -5.05 28.32
C GLU A 273 35.37 -3.97 28.72
N ALA A 274 34.89 -2.77 29.05
CA ALA A 274 35.71 -1.70 29.62
C ALA A 274 36.32 -2.11 30.96
N LYS A 275 35.53 -2.73 31.86
CA LYS A 275 36.02 -3.28 33.13
C LYS A 275 37.05 -4.39 32.90
N ARG A 276 36.83 -5.30 31.95
CA ARG A 276 37.80 -6.35 31.59
C ARG A 276 39.12 -5.76 31.14
N LYS A 277 39.09 -4.77 30.24
CA LYS A 277 40.28 -4.08 29.74
C LYS A 277 41.04 -3.36 30.87
N LEU A 278 40.32 -2.80 31.84
CA LEU A 278 40.94 -2.14 33.00
C LEU A 278 41.47 -3.14 34.04
N SER A 279 40.87 -4.32 34.18
CA SER A 279 41.27 -5.37 35.12
C SER A 279 42.33 -6.33 34.59
N ALA A 280 42.72 -6.22 33.32
CA ALA A 280 43.79 -7.02 32.76
C ALA A 280 45.11 -6.61 33.45
N PRO A 281 45.78 -7.51 34.18
CA PRO A 281 47.01 -7.17 34.87
C PRO A 281 48.03 -6.71 33.86
N ALA A 282 48.62 -5.54 34.11
CA ALA A 282 49.80 -5.07 33.41
C ALA A 282 50.96 -6.00 33.78
N SER A 283 51.02 -7.18 33.17
CA SER A 283 52.13 -8.11 33.30
C SER A 283 52.92 -8.12 32.00
N ASP A 284 54.19 -7.75 32.14
CA ASP A 284 55.33 -7.92 31.25
C ASP A 284 55.45 -7.03 30.01
N GLY A 285 56.24 -5.98 30.21
CA GLY A 285 56.85 -5.15 29.17
C GLY A 285 57.69 -4.03 29.78
N LEU A 286 58.45 -4.34 30.85
CA LEU A 286 59.50 -3.46 31.34
C LEU A 286 60.70 -3.65 30.40
N ASP A 287 60.88 -2.73 29.45
CA ASP A 287 62.21 -2.45 28.91
C ASP A 287 62.33 -0.98 28.53
N LEU A 288 63.47 -0.43 28.94
CA LEU A 288 63.88 0.96 28.89
C LEU A 288 63.58 1.66 27.56
N TYR A 289 62.99 2.85 27.63
CA TYR A 289 63.55 4.00 26.92
C TYR A 289 63.26 5.29 27.70
N ASP A 290 64.36 5.85 28.19
CA ASP A 290 64.53 7.21 28.67
C ASP A 290 64.23 8.18 27.51
N ASP A 291 63.28 9.10 27.66
CA ASP A 291 63.63 10.50 27.39
C ASP A 291 62.66 11.51 28.01
N SER A 292 63.32 12.51 28.55
CA SER A 292 62.87 13.74 29.16
C SER A 292 62.15 14.69 28.20
N ASN A 293 60.94 15.13 28.55
CA ASN A 293 60.36 16.49 28.39
C ASN A 293 58.85 16.43 28.14
N PHE A 294 58.05 16.75 29.17
CA PHE A 294 56.95 17.71 28.98
C PHE A 294 56.43 18.22 30.34
N LYS A 295 56.73 19.49 30.64
CA LYS A 295 56.15 20.29 31.72
C LYS A 295 54.79 20.85 31.29
N VAL A 296 53.72 20.64 32.05
CA VAL A 296 52.59 21.60 32.23
C VAL A 296 51.94 21.27 33.59
N ALA A 297 52.32 21.95 34.68
CA ALA A 297 51.71 23.17 35.22
C ALA A 297 50.25 23.01 35.68
N THR A 298 50.09 22.60 36.94
CA THR A 298 48.90 22.79 37.77
C THR A 298 48.84 24.24 38.26
N SER A 299 47.74 24.96 38.03
CA SER A 299 47.46 26.23 38.71
C SER A 299 46.01 26.27 39.21
N SER A 300 45.87 26.15 40.53
CA SER A 300 44.73 26.60 41.31
C SER A 300 44.73 28.12 41.39
N VAL A 301 43.58 28.77 41.13
CA VAL A 301 43.35 30.16 41.52
C VAL A 301 41.95 30.27 42.14
N ALA A 302 41.94 30.65 43.41
CA ALA A 302 40.79 31.19 44.13
C ALA A 302 40.94 32.71 44.19
N MET A 303 39.87 33.47 43.95
CA MET A 303 39.71 34.84 44.46
C MET A 303 38.22 35.21 44.66
N SER A 304 37.95 35.69 45.87
CA SER A 304 36.85 36.53 46.37
C SER A 304 36.82 37.92 45.67
N SER A 305 35.84 38.83 45.69
CA SER A 305 34.55 39.06 46.38
C SER A 305 33.99 40.43 45.89
N SER A 306 32.66 40.64 46.00
CA SER A 306 31.94 41.95 46.16
C SER A 306 31.91 42.94 44.97
N THR A 307 30.84 43.70 44.65
CA THR A 307 29.76 44.29 45.47
C THR A 307 28.60 44.87 44.61
N LYS A 308 27.34 44.72 45.10
CA LYS A 308 26.17 45.67 45.21
C LYS A 308 25.17 46.07 44.06
N TYR A 309 23.88 45.79 44.37
CA TYR A 309 22.59 46.56 44.24
C TYR A 309 21.97 46.81 42.84
N PHE A 310 20.66 46.75 42.54
CA PHE A 310 19.34 46.28 43.10
C PHE A 310 18.26 46.48 41.95
N PRO A 311 16.95 46.21 42.12
CA PRO A 311 16.14 45.14 41.50
C PRO A 311 15.28 45.54 40.26
N ASP A 312 14.75 44.57 39.50
CA ASP A 312 13.29 44.47 39.21
C ASP A 312 12.91 43.27 38.31
N GLU A 313 11.77 42.69 38.70
CA GLU A 313 10.77 41.83 38.03
C GLU A 313 11.06 41.19 36.64
N SER A 314 11.10 39.85 36.59
CA SER A 314 10.16 38.94 35.87
C SER A 314 10.78 37.56 35.57
N PRO A 315 9.98 36.46 35.54
CA PRO A 315 10.50 35.10 35.43
C PRO A 315 10.67 34.69 33.96
N LEU A 316 11.90 34.71 33.46
CA LEU A 316 12.30 33.94 32.29
C LEU A 316 13.23 32.83 32.78
N ALA A 317 12.74 31.59 32.66
CA ALA A 317 13.53 30.41 32.98
C ALA A 317 14.67 30.28 31.96
N ASP A 318 15.88 30.29 32.51
CA ASP A 318 17.18 30.08 31.86
C ASP A 318 17.21 28.80 31.00
N GLU A 319 17.42 28.99 29.71
CA GLU A 319 18.29 28.12 28.91
C GLU A 319 19.75 28.41 29.31
N SER A 320 20.22 27.75 30.38
CA SER A 320 21.66 27.54 30.55
C SER A 320 21.96 26.06 30.33
N ALA A 321 22.72 25.83 29.27
CA ALA A 321 22.98 24.54 28.67
C ALA A 321 23.79 23.63 29.61
N ASP A 322 23.15 22.54 30.03
CA ASP A 322 23.80 21.35 30.53
C ASP A 322 24.62 20.70 29.39
N ALA A 323 25.92 20.97 29.34
CA ALA A 323 26.85 20.22 28.49
C ALA A 323 26.93 18.71 28.87
N SER A 324 26.39 18.34 30.04
CA SER A 324 26.20 16.96 30.48
C SER A 324 24.98 16.27 29.83
N SER A 325 23.97 17.04 29.40
CA SER A 325 22.73 16.54 28.76
C SER A 325 22.90 16.24 27.26
N MET A 326 23.78 16.97 26.56
CA MET A 326 24.10 16.66 25.15
C MET A 326 24.90 15.35 24.98
N ALA A 327 25.66 14.91 25.98
CA ALA A 327 26.39 13.64 25.94
C ALA A 327 25.45 12.42 26.07
N THR A 328 24.30 12.57 26.74
CA THR A 328 23.28 11.52 26.85
C THR A 328 22.39 11.37 25.62
N LEU A 329 22.33 12.37 24.73
CA LEU A 329 21.52 12.30 23.51
C LEU A 329 22.25 11.63 22.33
N ALA A 330 23.60 11.56 22.38
CA ALA A 330 24.42 10.90 21.36
C ALA A 330 24.32 9.36 21.40
N ASP A 331 23.71 8.77 22.43
CA ASP A 331 23.67 7.31 22.67
C ASP A 331 22.41 6.63 22.10
N HIS A 332 21.81 7.18 21.03
CA HIS A 332 20.59 6.65 20.40
C HIS A 332 20.72 6.41 18.89
N THR A 333 21.95 6.27 18.39
CA THR A 333 22.23 5.83 17.02
C THR A 333 22.60 4.36 17.01
N ILE A 334 21.94 3.59 16.15
CA ILE A 334 22.33 2.21 15.84
C ILE A 334 23.45 2.30 14.80
N HIS A 335 24.48 1.48 14.94
CA HIS A 335 25.50 1.26 13.91
C HIS A 335 25.22 -0.03 13.12
N ASP A 336 25.76 -0.16 11.90
CA ASP A 336 25.58 -1.35 11.04
C ASP A 336 25.85 -2.67 11.79
N VAL A 337 26.93 -2.71 12.57
CA VAL A 337 27.36 -3.90 13.33
C VAL A 337 26.36 -4.23 14.45
N GLU A 338 25.83 -3.21 15.11
CA GLU A 338 24.85 -3.36 16.19
C GLU A 338 23.52 -3.85 15.62
N LEU A 339 23.11 -3.35 14.46
CA LEU A 339 21.91 -3.83 13.79
C LEU A 339 22.05 -5.30 13.40
N GLU A 340 23.19 -5.73 12.84
CA GLU A 340 23.40 -7.14 12.51
C GLU A 340 23.30 -8.04 13.75
N GLN A 341 23.79 -7.59 14.90
CA GLN A 341 23.65 -8.30 16.18
C GLN A 341 22.20 -8.31 16.66
N MET A 342 21.51 -7.16 16.62
CA MET A 342 20.10 -7.02 16.98
C MET A 342 19.21 -7.94 16.13
N VAL A 343 19.48 -8.02 14.83
CA VAL A 343 18.72 -8.85 13.88
C VAL A 343 18.92 -10.34 14.14
N ARG A 344 20.06 -10.74 14.73
CA ARG A 344 20.31 -12.12 15.17
C ARG A 344 19.64 -12.45 16.50
N ASP A 345 19.21 -11.46 17.27
CA ASP A 345 18.51 -11.68 18.53
C ASP A 345 17.17 -12.40 18.29
N LYS A 346 17.00 -13.56 18.93
CA LYS A 346 15.78 -14.38 18.86
C LYS A 346 14.56 -13.61 19.39
N VAL A 347 14.74 -12.70 20.35
CA VAL A 347 13.68 -11.87 20.91
C VAL A 347 13.17 -10.91 19.83
N LEU A 348 14.06 -10.15 19.20
CA LEU A 348 13.70 -9.23 18.11
C LEU A 348 13.10 -9.99 16.91
N GLN A 349 13.64 -11.15 16.53
CA GLN A 349 13.07 -11.96 15.44
C GLN A 349 11.68 -12.52 15.78
N LYS A 350 11.43 -12.92 17.03
CA LYS A 350 10.10 -13.38 17.47
C LYS A 350 9.11 -12.23 17.44
N MET A 351 9.56 -11.03 17.77
CA MET A 351 8.77 -9.79 17.73
C MET A 351 8.45 -9.37 16.29
N LEU A 352 9.44 -9.30 15.40
CA LEU A 352 9.24 -9.02 13.98
C LEU A 352 8.31 -10.05 13.33
N ARG A 353 8.42 -11.34 13.70
CA ARG A 353 7.46 -12.37 13.26
C ARG A 353 6.04 -12.14 13.75
N LYS A 354 5.86 -11.73 15.01
CA LYS A 354 4.52 -11.38 15.54
C LYS A 354 3.87 -10.23 14.78
N THR A 355 4.68 -9.37 14.17
CA THR A 355 4.22 -8.15 13.48
C THR A 355 4.06 -8.34 11.99
N GLY A 356 4.33 -9.57 11.49
CA GLY A 356 4.31 -9.88 10.07
C GLY A 356 5.48 -9.28 9.29
N VAL A 357 6.45 -8.66 9.98
CA VAL A 357 7.65 -8.10 9.34
C VAL A 357 8.72 -9.18 9.28
N ARG A 358 9.17 -9.50 8.08
CA ARG A 358 10.31 -10.40 7.90
C ARG A 358 11.60 -9.69 8.30
N VAL A 359 12.56 -10.44 8.82
CA VAL A 359 13.90 -9.93 9.15
C VAL A 359 14.54 -9.23 7.93
N ASP A 360 14.45 -9.86 6.76
CA ASP A 360 14.97 -9.31 5.50
C ASP A 360 14.37 -7.94 5.18
N GLN A 361 13.09 -7.76 5.50
CA GLN A 361 12.39 -6.49 5.28
C GLN A 361 12.92 -5.40 6.23
N ALA A 362 13.20 -5.74 7.50
CA ALA A 362 13.81 -4.80 8.44
C ALA A 362 15.22 -4.37 7.96
N MET A 363 16.00 -5.30 7.41
CA MET A 363 17.29 -4.97 6.77
C MET A 363 17.12 -4.07 5.55
N ILE A 364 16.07 -4.27 4.74
CA ILE A 364 15.77 -3.39 3.61
C ILE A 364 15.42 -1.98 4.08
N VAL A 365 14.65 -1.84 5.17
CA VAL A 365 14.33 -0.53 5.76
C VAL A 365 15.61 0.17 6.20
N TRP A 366 16.51 -0.55 6.85
CA TRP A 366 17.80 -0.03 7.27
C TRP A 366 18.60 0.51 6.09
N GLN A 367 18.83 -0.32 5.07
CA GLN A 367 19.57 0.07 3.86
C GLN A 367 18.94 1.26 3.14
N LYS A 368 17.62 1.38 3.18
CA LYS A 368 16.91 2.53 2.61
C LYS A 368 17.12 3.81 3.41
N ILE A 369 17.15 3.72 4.75
CA ILE A 369 17.35 4.89 5.61
C ILE A 369 18.82 5.32 5.57
N ASP A 370 19.75 4.37 5.66
CA ASP A 370 21.20 4.63 5.55
C ASP A 370 21.70 4.73 4.10
N SER A 371 20.93 5.39 3.24
CA SER A 371 21.35 5.64 1.85
C SER A 371 22.59 6.54 1.72
N MET A 372 22.96 7.23 2.80
CA MET A 372 24.09 8.16 2.86
C MET A 372 25.36 7.53 3.46
N SER A 373 25.33 6.28 3.92
CA SER A 373 26.41 5.68 4.73
C SER A 373 26.81 6.61 5.88
N SER A 374 25.80 7.20 6.51
CA SER A 374 25.97 7.89 7.78
C SER A 374 26.36 6.85 8.79
N ASP A 375 27.45 7.07 9.53
CA ASP A 375 28.03 6.06 10.42
C ASP A 375 27.04 5.53 11.48
N GLY A 376 25.85 6.10 11.66
CA GLY A 376 24.75 5.49 12.42
C GLY A 376 23.39 6.09 12.08
N VAL A 377 22.32 5.35 12.38
CA VAL A 377 20.92 5.76 12.19
C VAL A 377 20.23 5.87 13.54
N ALA A 378 19.57 6.99 13.80
CA ALA A 378 18.77 7.15 15.01
C ALA A 378 17.71 6.05 15.12
N VAL A 379 17.65 5.40 16.27
CA VAL A 379 16.79 4.22 16.51
C VAL A 379 15.33 4.50 16.20
N ASP A 380 14.85 5.70 16.57
CA ASP A 380 13.47 6.11 16.35
C ASP A 380 13.14 6.23 14.85
N VAL A 381 14.11 6.66 14.04
CA VAL A 381 13.97 6.74 12.58
C VAL A 381 13.90 5.35 11.97
N PHE A 382 14.73 4.41 12.46
CA PHE A 382 14.68 3.01 12.04
C PHE A 382 13.37 2.33 12.43
N LEU A 383 12.93 2.46 13.69
CA LEU A 383 11.64 1.96 14.18
C LEU A 383 10.48 2.53 13.37
N GLN A 384 10.49 3.84 13.12
CA GLN A 384 9.47 4.49 12.32
C GLN A 384 9.46 3.90 10.91
N GLY A 385 10.63 3.63 10.32
CA GLY A 385 10.77 2.90 9.05
C GLY A 385 10.15 1.50 9.06
N ILE A 386 10.34 0.72 10.13
CA ILE A 386 9.72 -0.61 10.28
C ILE A 386 8.21 -0.50 10.39
N ILE A 387 7.70 0.40 11.23
CA ILE A 387 6.25 0.65 11.40
C ILE A 387 5.63 1.03 10.06
N ARG A 388 6.31 1.91 9.32
CA ARG A 388 5.90 2.40 8.01
C ARG A 388 5.87 1.31 6.93
N MET A 389 6.75 0.32 7.03
CA MET A 389 6.75 -0.83 6.12
C MET A 389 5.74 -1.90 6.53
N ALA A 390 5.45 -2.03 7.83
CA ALA A 390 4.41 -2.91 8.35
C ALA A 390 3.00 -2.38 8.04
N GLN A 391 2.86 -1.06 7.85
CA GLN A 391 1.61 -0.46 7.38
C GLN A 391 1.40 -0.78 5.88
N PRO A 392 0.23 -1.30 5.47
CA PRO A 392 -0.09 -1.51 4.06
C PRO A 392 -0.16 -0.15 3.34
N LEU A 393 0.93 0.15 2.61
CA LEU A 393 1.12 1.26 1.67
C LEU A 393 0.28 2.52 1.92
N GLN A 394 0.71 3.32 2.90
CA GLN A 394 0.27 4.71 3.02
C GLN A 394 1.48 5.65 2.90
N GLY A 395 1.41 6.62 1.98
CA GLY A 395 2.27 7.81 1.87
C GLY A 395 3.76 7.61 1.57
N ILE A 396 4.34 6.45 1.88
CA ILE A 396 5.79 6.22 1.85
C ILE A 396 6.30 5.69 0.55
N ASP A 397 5.50 4.88 -0.13
CA ASP A 397 5.72 4.63 -1.54
C ASP A 397 5.61 5.94 -2.34
N VAL A 398 4.71 6.85 -1.93
CA VAL A 398 4.60 8.18 -2.54
C VAL A 398 5.80 9.05 -2.20
N ALA A 399 6.33 9.00 -0.97
CA ALA A 399 7.52 9.73 -0.58
C ALA A 399 8.80 9.17 -1.23
N ALA A 400 8.92 7.85 -1.34
CA ALA A 400 10.01 7.16 -2.02
C ALA A 400 9.96 7.40 -3.53
N MET A 401 8.77 7.36 -4.15
CA MET A 401 8.55 7.72 -5.55
C MET A 401 8.86 9.20 -5.79
N LYS A 402 8.42 10.11 -4.90
CA LYS A 402 8.74 11.55 -4.98
C LYS A 402 10.23 11.82 -4.82
N SER A 403 10.91 11.09 -3.94
CA SER A 403 12.36 11.16 -3.75
C SER A 403 13.09 10.64 -5.00
N HIS A 404 12.68 9.49 -5.54
CA HIS A 404 13.23 8.94 -6.78
C HIS A 404 13.03 9.89 -7.96
N MET A 405 11.84 10.50 -8.08
CA MET A 405 11.52 11.47 -9.13
C MET A 405 12.37 12.73 -9.03
N ARG A 406 12.62 13.25 -7.81
CA ARG A 406 13.55 14.36 -7.58
C ARG A 406 14.97 14.01 -8.02
N ARG A 407 15.44 12.79 -7.73
CA ARG A 407 16.76 12.31 -8.14
C ARG A 407 16.87 12.20 -9.66
N THR A 408 15.88 11.61 -10.33
CA THR A 408 15.86 11.48 -11.79
C THR A 408 15.79 12.84 -12.49
N LEU A 409 15.04 13.81 -11.95
CA LEU A 409 15.02 15.18 -12.48
C LEU A 409 16.40 15.87 -12.36
N HIS A 410 17.11 15.63 -11.26
CA HIS A 410 18.46 16.18 -11.09
C HIS A 410 19.46 15.55 -12.08
N GLU A 411 19.41 14.22 -12.25
CA GLU A 411 20.21 13.50 -13.24
C GLU A 411 19.91 13.97 -14.67
N HIS A 412 18.64 14.22 -15.01
CA HIS A 412 18.25 14.77 -16.31
C HIS A 412 18.80 16.17 -16.54
N ALA A 413 18.71 17.07 -15.56
CA ALA A 413 19.24 18.43 -15.67
C ALA A 413 20.77 18.42 -15.87
N GLN A 414 21.48 17.50 -15.19
CA GLN A 414 22.90 17.31 -15.37
C GLN A 414 23.24 16.79 -16.79
N LEU A 415 22.46 15.83 -17.30
CA LEU A 415 22.62 15.32 -18.67
C LEU A 415 22.41 16.42 -19.72
N THR A 416 21.41 17.30 -19.53
CA THR A 416 21.18 18.45 -20.42
C THR A 416 22.38 19.40 -20.41
N ALA A 417 22.94 19.71 -19.23
CA ALA A 417 24.12 20.56 -19.12
C ALA A 417 25.39 19.94 -19.73
N ASP A 418 25.55 18.62 -19.63
CA ASP A 418 26.67 17.92 -20.26
C ASP A 418 26.48 17.85 -21.79
N THR A 419 25.24 17.71 -22.26
CA THR A 419 24.90 17.76 -23.69
C THR A 419 25.21 19.12 -24.30
N THR A 420 24.85 20.23 -23.62
CA THR A 420 25.18 21.58 -24.12
C THR A 420 26.68 21.84 -24.15
N LYS A 421 27.44 21.41 -23.13
CA LYS A 421 28.91 21.48 -23.17
C LYS A 421 29.53 20.64 -24.28
N CYS A 422 28.97 19.45 -24.53
CA CYS A 422 29.40 18.61 -25.62
C CYS A 422 29.14 19.31 -26.97
N GLN A 423 27.96 19.91 -27.12
CA GLN A 423 27.59 20.69 -28.30
C GLN A 423 28.48 21.93 -28.50
N GLU A 424 28.80 22.67 -27.44
CA GLU A 424 29.79 23.77 -27.49
C GLU A 424 31.17 23.27 -27.87
N SER A 425 31.61 22.13 -27.33
CA SER A 425 32.90 21.52 -27.68
C SER A 425 32.93 21.09 -29.14
N PHE A 426 31.84 20.50 -29.64
CA PHE A 426 31.68 20.18 -31.05
C PHE A 426 31.68 21.42 -31.92
N MET A 427 30.95 22.48 -31.56
CA MET A 427 30.96 23.74 -32.31
C MET A 427 32.35 24.37 -32.34
N ASN A 428 33.07 24.37 -31.22
CA ASN A 428 34.46 24.83 -31.18
C ASN A 428 35.40 24.00 -32.07
N ILE A 429 35.21 22.68 -32.13
CA ILE A 429 35.96 21.80 -33.04
C ILE A 429 35.57 22.10 -34.49
N PHE A 430 34.28 22.25 -34.79
CA PHE A 430 33.78 22.61 -36.12
C PHE A 430 34.31 23.96 -36.57
N ASP A 431 34.31 24.98 -35.71
CA ASP A 431 34.83 26.32 -36.01
C ASP A 431 36.34 26.26 -36.28
N LYS A 432 37.10 25.49 -35.48
CA LYS A 432 38.53 25.25 -35.73
C LYS A 432 38.80 24.50 -37.03
N LEU A 433 37.98 23.50 -37.36
CA LEU A 433 38.11 22.72 -38.60
C LEU A 433 37.66 23.50 -39.83
N ARG A 434 36.70 24.43 -39.68
CA ARG A 434 36.13 25.19 -40.79
C ARG A 434 36.92 26.46 -41.12
N GLN A 435 37.85 26.91 -40.28
CA GLN A 435 38.66 28.13 -40.48
C GLN A 435 37.87 29.41 -40.83
N VAL A 436 36.55 29.44 -40.62
CA VAL A 436 35.72 30.61 -40.89
C VAL A 436 35.57 31.41 -39.59
N HIS A 437 36.30 32.52 -39.50
CA HIS A 437 36.11 33.55 -38.48
C HIS A 437 34.74 34.23 -38.69
N LEU A 438 33.72 33.84 -37.92
CA LEU A 438 32.49 34.61 -37.80
C LEU A 438 32.65 35.62 -36.64
N THR A 439 32.98 36.86 -36.99
CA THR A 439 32.94 38.00 -36.08
C THR A 439 31.50 38.44 -35.88
N CYS A 440 30.82 37.93 -34.86
CA CYS A 440 29.60 38.55 -34.34
C CYS A 440 29.95 39.39 -33.11
N GLN A 441 30.03 40.71 -33.28
CA GLN A 441 30.13 41.68 -32.19
C GLN A 441 28.80 41.73 -31.44
N VAL A 442 28.84 41.33 -30.16
CA VAL A 442 27.85 41.71 -29.15
C VAL A 442 28.63 42.35 -28.02
N GLU A 443 28.88 43.65 -28.16
CA GLU A 443 29.39 44.52 -27.10
C GLU A 443 28.19 44.97 -26.28
N ASP A 444 28.08 44.48 -25.04
CA ASP A 444 27.58 45.22 -23.86
C ASP A 444 27.49 44.36 -22.58
N ASP A 445 27.80 43.06 -22.63
CA ASP A 445 27.69 42.17 -21.45
C ASP A 445 29.02 41.88 -20.71
N VAL A 446 30.13 42.50 -21.12
CA VAL A 446 31.49 42.05 -20.73
C VAL A 446 31.79 42.28 -19.24
N LYS A 447 31.30 43.36 -18.63
CA LYS A 447 31.58 43.66 -17.21
C LYS A 447 30.81 42.78 -16.21
N HIS A 448 29.59 42.34 -16.53
CA HIS A 448 28.86 41.39 -15.67
C HIS A 448 29.34 39.94 -15.85
N ARG A 449 29.93 39.62 -17.01
CA ARG A 449 30.44 38.29 -17.32
C ARG A 449 31.77 37.98 -16.61
N GLU A 450 32.63 38.97 -16.39
CA GLU A 450 33.91 38.79 -15.69
C GLU A 450 33.71 38.54 -14.19
N VAL A 451 32.90 39.36 -13.51
CA VAL A 451 32.59 39.18 -12.08
C VAL A 451 31.85 37.85 -11.83
N ARG A 452 30.93 37.45 -12.73
CA ARG A 452 30.26 36.15 -12.64
C ARG A 452 31.20 34.99 -12.94
N LYS A 453 32.18 35.14 -13.85
CA LYS A 453 33.20 34.11 -14.13
C LYS A 453 34.11 33.90 -12.92
N GLU A 454 34.52 34.96 -12.25
CA GLU A 454 35.42 34.87 -11.08
C GLU A 454 34.73 34.18 -9.90
N LEU A 455 33.47 34.50 -9.61
CA LEU A 455 32.69 33.83 -8.56
C LEU A 455 32.36 32.35 -8.90
N LEU A 456 32.12 32.05 -10.18
CA LEU A 456 31.93 30.66 -10.63
C LEU A 456 33.23 29.86 -10.57
N ASP A 457 34.38 30.48 -10.84
CA ASP A 457 35.67 29.79 -10.87
C ASP A 457 36.11 29.39 -9.45
N ASP A 458 35.83 30.24 -8.45
CA ASP A 458 36.11 29.89 -7.04
C ASP A 458 35.17 28.81 -6.50
N THR A 459 33.86 28.91 -6.75
CA THR A 459 32.91 27.86 -6.35
C THR A 459 33.16 26.53 -7.08
N THR A 460 33.63 26.56 -8.33
CA THR A 460 33.99 25.33 -9.05
C THR A 460 35.33 24.75 -8.58
N LYS A 461 36.31 25.57 -8.20
CA LYS A 461 37.57 25.10 -7.58
C LYS A 461 37.32 24.40 -6.26
N GLU A 462 36.50 24.98 -5.38
CA GLU A 462 36.17 24.39 -4.08
C GLU A 462 35.41 23.06 -4.25
N ARG A 463 34.43 23.03 -5.15
CA ARG A 463 33.67 21.81 -5.47
C ARG A 463 34.54 20.73 -6.11
N ARG A 464 35.52 21.12 -6.93
CA ARG A 464 36.50 20.20 -7.54
C ARG A 464 37.45 19.64 -6.50
N ALA A 465 37.92 20.45 -5.55
CA ALA A 465 38.75 19.99 -4.43
C ALA A 465 38.01 18.97 -3.56
N LEU A 466 36.73 19.23 -3.24
CA LEU A 466 35.89 18.32 -2.46
C LEU A 466 35.62 17.00 -3.19
N LEU A 467 35.40 17.04 -4.50
CA LEU A 467 35.25 15.84 -5.33
C LEU A 467 36.56 15.03 -5.41
N ILE A 468 37.71 15.69 -5.56
CA ILE A 468 39.02 15.02 -5.53
C ILE A 468 39.23 14.34 -4.18
N HIS A 469 38.91 15.01 -3.08
CA HIS A 469 39.01 14.45 -1.74
C HIS A 469 38.12 13.20 -1.56
N ARG A 470 36.84 13.27 -1.95
CA ARG A 470 35.93 12.11 -1.89
C ARG A 470 36.35 10.96 -2.80
N ASN A 471 36.82 11.26 -4.00
CA ASN A 471 37.27 10.24 -4.95
C ASN A 471 38.54 9.52 -4.45
N ASN A 472 39.44 10.25 -3.78
CA ASN A 472 40.58 9.65 -3.09
C ASN A 472 40.14 8.74 -1.93
N GLY A 473 39.11 9.13 -1.17
CA GLY A 473 38.50 8.27 -0.14
C GLY A 473 37.90 6.98 -0.71
N LEU A 474 37.16 7.09 -1.82
CA LEU A 474 36.61 5.94 -2.54
C LEU A 474 37.71 5.00 -3.08
N LYS A 475 38.78 5.55 -3.66
CA LYS A 475 39.93 4.76 -4.11
C LYS A 475 40.58 3.96 -2.99
N ARG A 476 40.72 4.56 -1.79
CA ARG A 476 41.21 3.84 -0.60
C ARG A 476 40.26 2.72 -0.18
N ARG A 477 38.94 2.96 -0.14
CA ARG A 477 37.96 1.91 0.21
C ARG A 477 37.97 0.76 -0.81
N ILE A 478 38.10 1.07 -2.09
CA ILE A 478 38.22 0.07 -3.16
C ILE A 478 39.51 -0.74 -3.03
N SER A 479 40.65 -0.12 -2.69
CA SER A 479 41.91 -0.86 -2.49
C SER A 479 41.83 -1.81 -1.30
N VAL A 480 41.23 -1.36 -0.19
CA VAL A 480 40.99 -2.20 1.00
C VAL A 480 40.06 -3.37 0.68
N ALA A 481 38.97 -3.13 -0.04
CA ALA A 481 38.05 -4.18 -0.47
C ALA A 481 38.73 -5.22 -1.40
N LYS A 482 39.58 -4.76 -2.33
CA LYS A 482 40.39 -5.64 -3.19
C LYS A 482 41.35 -6.49 -2.37
N GLN A 483 42.05 -5.90 -1.39
CA GLN A 483 42.96 -6.64 -0.51
C GLN A 483 42.23 -7.71 0.30
N HIS A 484 41.03 -7.41 0.81
CA HIS A 484 40.18 -8.41 1.48
C HIS A 484 39.74 -9.54 0.56
N LEU A 485 39.40 -9.25 -0.70
CA LEU A 485 39.04 -10.27 -1.68
C LEU A 485 40.23 -11.18 -2.02
N GLU A 486 41.42 -10.62 -2.19
CA GLU A 486 42.65 -11.39 -2.42
C GLU A 486 43.00 -12.27 -1.22
N LEU A 487 42.83 -11.75 0.01
CA LEU A 487 43.05 -12.52 1.23
C LEU A 487 42.08 -13.71 1.30
N ARG A 488 40.77 -13.47 1.09
CA ARG A 488 39.75 -14.54 1.03
C ARG A 488 40.05 -15.55 -0.07
N ARG A 489 40.52 -15.11 -1.24
CA ARG A 489 40.90 -16.01 -2.34
C ARG A 489 42.08 -16.90 -1.95
N LYS A 490 43.10 -16.36 -1.26
CA LYS A 490 44.22 -17.15 -0.72
C LYS A 490 43.73 -18.17 0.31
N THR A 491 42.92 -17.77 1.27
CA THR A 491 42.35 -18.68 2.28
C THR A 491 41.52 -19.80 1.64
N LEU A 492 40.69 -19.47 0.63
CA LEU A 492 39.94 -20.48 -0.11
C LEU A 492 40.84 -21.41 -0.92
N SER A 493 41.94 -20.90 -1.50
CA SER A 493 42.92 -21.73 -2.22
C SER A 493 43.77 -22.62 -1.30
N GLU A 494 43.92 -22.28 -0.02
CA GLU A 494 44.58 -23.13 0.98
C GLU A 494 43.64 -24.20 1.52
N ILE A 495 42.34 -23.93 1.58
CA ILE A 495 41.31 -24.90 2.01
C ILE A 495 40.96 -25.89 0.88
N ALA A 496 40.94 -25.45 -0.37
CA ALA A 496 40.56 -26.26 -1.53
C ALA A 496 41.42 -27.52 -1.81
N PRO A 497 42.76 -27.55 -1.63
CA PRO A 497 43.56 -28.75 -1.92
C PRO A 497 43.31 -29.92 -0.96
N ARG A 498 42.52 -29.75 0.11
CA ARG A 498 42.07 -30.84 0.98
C ARG A 498 40.74 -31.48 0.57
N ALA A 499 40.06 -30.97 -0.47
CA ALA A 499 38.94 -31.65 -1.10
C ALA A 499 39.44 -32.62 -2.19
N THR A 500 40.43 -33.46 -1.85
CA THR A 500 40.84 -34.59 -2.66
C THR A 500 39.78 -35.69 -2.54
N VAL A 501 39.02 -35.86 -3.63
CA VAL A 501 38.54 -37.15 -4.16
C VAL A 501 37.96 -38.09 -3.11
N LEU A 502 36.65 -37.99 -2.85
CA LEU A 502 35.86 -39.16 -2.47
C LEU A 502 35.61 -39.98 -3.74
N PRO A 503 36.14 -41.21 -3.85
CA PRO A 503 35.85 -42.06 -4.98
C PRO A 503 34.49 -42.74 -4.78
N GLY A 504 33.64 -42.67 -5.81
CA GLY A 504 32.61 -43.67 -6.06
C GLY A 504 31.31 -43.55 -5.25
N ARG A 505 30.34 -42.80 -5.79
CA ARG A 505 28.95 -43.22 -5.76
C ARG A 505 28.34 -43.03 -7.14
N GLN A 506 28.40 -44.11 -7.91
CA GLN A 506 27.76 -44.29 -9.19
C GLN A 506 26.25 -44.39 -8.92
N GLU A 507 25.51 -43.30 -9.12
CA GLU A 507 24.05 -43.34 -9.12
C GLU A 507 23.59 -43.78 -10.50
N ASP A 508 23.22 -45.06 -10.59
CA ASP A 508 22.50 -45.65 -11.71
C ASP A 508 21.17 -44.94 -11.90
N VAL A 509 21.07 -44.18 -12.99
CA VAL A 509 19.81 -43.62 -13.48
C VAL A 509 19.09 -44.73 -14.26
N SER A 510 18.17 -45.43 -13.60
CA SER A 510 17.20 -46.31 -14.27
C SER A 510 15.94 -45.52 -14.66
N PRO A 511 15.37 -45.73 -15.87
CA PRO A 511 14.14 -45.11 -16.31
C PRO A 511 12.95 -46.05 -16.05
N LEU A 512 12.11 -45.75 -15.06
CA LEU A 512 10.85 -46.47 -14.86
C LEU A 512 9.85 -45.60 -14.08
N CYS A 513 8.82 -45.11 -14.79
CA CYS A 513 7.40 -45.25 -14.43
C CYS A 513 6.54 -44.29 -15.25
N SER A 514 6.11 -44.80 -16.41
CA SER A 514 4.80 -44.48 -16.98
C SER A 514 3.74 -45.07 -16.06
N ALA A 515 3.02 -44.25 -15.30
CA ALA A 515 1.80 -44.64 -14.61
C ALA A 515 0.68 -43.66 -14.98
N ARG A 516 -0.14 -44.15 -15.89
CA ARG A 516 -1.45 -43.70 -16.33
C ARG A 516 -2.40 -43.78 -15.13
N MET A 517 -2.98 -42.66 -14.69
CA MET A 517 -4.20 -42.66 -13.89
C MET A 517 -5.21 -41.75 -14.57
N GLY A 518 -6.24 -42.37 -15.13
CA GLY A 518 -7.51 -41.71 -15.41
C GLY A 518 -8.32 -41.65 -14.12
N PHE A 519 -9.13 -40.60 -14.00
CA PHE A 519 -10.26 -40.55 -13.10
C PHE A 519 -11.44 -39.96 -13.86
N ASP A 520 -12.54 -40.71 -13.83
CA ASP A 520 -13.91 -40.28 -14.07
C ASP A 520 -14.32 -39.14 -13.11
#